data_AF-S2L6R8-F1
#
_entry.id   AF-S2L6R8-F1
#
_cell.length_a   1.000
_cell.length_b   1.000
_cell.length_c   1.000
_cell.angle_alpha   90.00
_cell.angle_beta   90.00
_cell.angle_gamma   90.00
#
_symmetry.space_group_name_H-M   'P 1'
#
loop_
_entity.id
_entity.type
_entity.pdbx_description
1 polymer ?
#
loop_
_entity_poly.entity_id
_entity_poly.type
_entity_poly.pdbx_seq_one_letter_code
_entity_poly.pdbx_strand_id
1 'polypeptide(L)'
;MLLSYAIHRVSRQRRGLGRSSLLLSVLMVASVPVASAQETGTSDLQSVVQRAVATNPEVQAAWNGFRAAMNEVDVARGGYLPSIDVSAGAGIEDREGDGRGSYDTDFTELTLTQMIYDGFATRNEVERLDRAKLVRYYELLGASEEVALEAARAYQDVRRYRELVELARENYAKHLRVYNQIEERVRSGAGRRVDLEQISGRLALAESNLLTEASNLHDVSARYQRLVGELPAENLPPAPALDERLPASVAEAVNLAYQGNPNFHAAIENIESSRAERDGTRSGFHPRLEFRARTGTNNQSDITGRSDQHVAELVATMNLYRGGSDLASFRRASNLLDQAMDLRDKECVDLRQTTQIAYHDAQRLREQMQYLNDHRQYIDRVRGAYQQQFDIGQRTLLDVLDSENEYFEASRAYVNAQYDVSIAEARTLAAMGQLLSALGVAREDMPSLAELGSDGVKIEPEAICPTQAPASFTLEELTADLRASSALPPAPTRAPDVTLSADALFATGSAWLNPQAQSTLDSLAAEIRGRDDLRRVFIAGHADSTGTDAINDPLSAQRAANVADYLASQGVRRDLLESRGYGSRNPVASNATVEGRSQNRRVEVTLEKINE
;
A
#
# COMPACT_ATOMS: atom_id res chain seq x y z
N MET A 1 67.07 0.63 11.15
CA MET A 1 68.09 1.08 10.19
C MET A 1 67.40 2.08 9.27
N LEU A 2 67.98 3.27 9.08
CA LEU A 2 67.44 4.49 8.44
C LEU A 2 66.50 5.33 9.32
N LEU A 3 67.09 6.16 10.19
CA LEU A 3 66.69 7.58 10.34
C LEU A 3 67.83 8.32 11.05
N SER A 4 68.80 8.80 10.27
CA SER A 4 69.79 9.80 10.68
C SER A 4 69.88 10.83 9.57
N TYR A 5 69.28 12.00 9.78
CA TYR A 5 69.70 13.34 9.32
C TYR A 5 68.48 14.25 9.20
N ALA A 6 68.31 15.21 10.13
CA ALA A 6 67.73 16.52 9.85
C ALA A 6 67.68 17.38 11.13
N ILE A 7 68.83 17.88 11.61
CA ILE A 7 68.86 19.08 12.45
C ILE A 7 70.08 19.90 12.04
N HIS A 8 69.90 20.97 11.26
CA HIS A 8 70.73 22.17 11.39
C HIS A 8 70.12 23.43 10.74
N ARG A 9 70.01 24.46 11.60
CA ARG A 9 70.12 25.92 11.38
C ARG A 9 68.97 26.72 10.77
N VAL A 10 68.36 27.49 11.66
CA VAL A 10 67.78 28.82 11.45
C VAL A 10 68.91 29.88 11.45
N SER A 11 68.97 30.77 10.45
CA SER A 11 69.07 32.23 10.64
C SER A 11 69.22 33.02 9.32
N ARG A 12 68.36 34.06 9.20
CA ARG A 12 68.49 35.38 8.54
C ARG A 12 69.46 35.55 7.35
N GLN A 13 68.95 35.99 6.19
CA GLN A 13 69.14 37.36 5.67
C GLN A 13 68.42 37.65 4.34
N ARG A 14 68.29 38.95 4.08
CA ARG A 14 67.52 39.68 3.07
C ARG A 14 68.00 39.55 1.61
N ARG A 15 67.04 39.86 0.71
CA ARG A 15 67.13 40.56 -0.60
C ARG A 15 67.69 39.81 -1.82
N GLY A 16 66.88 39.84 -2.88
CA GLY A 16 67.35 40.25 -4.21
C GLY A 16 67.24 39.24 -5.34
N LEU A 17 66.24 39.45 -6.20
CA LEU A 17 66.27 39.31 -7.68
C LEU A 17 67.05 38.15 -8.31
N GLY A 18 66.32 37.28 -9.03
CA GLY A 18 66.92 36.40 -10.03
C GLY A 18 65.87 35.55 -10.75
N ARG A 19 65.40 36.06 -11.89
CA ARG A 19 64.55 35.36 -12.88
C ARG A 19 65.11 33.97 -13.23
N SER A 20 64.24 32.97 -13.36
CA SER A 20 64.33 31.94 -14.40
C SER A 20 62.97 31.28 -14.61
N SER A 21 62.62 31.23 -15.89
CA SER A 21 61.34 30.88 -16.49
C SER A 21 61.13 29.37 -16.65
N LEU A 22 59.95 29.01 -17.18
CA LEU A 22 59.52 27.71 -17.77
C LEU A 22 58.71 26.82 -16.80
N LEU A 23 57.51 26.31 -17.09
CA LEU A 23 56.71 26.24 -18.32
C LEU A 23 55.23 26.08 -17.92
N LEU A 24 54.37 26.84 -18.61
CA LEU A 24 52.91 26.70 -18.62
C LEU A 24 52.56 25.47 -19.47
N SER A 25 51.81 24.51 -18.92
CA SER A 25 51.07 23.52 -19.72
C SER A 25 49.57 23.75 -19.52
N VAL A 26 48.99 24.38 -20.54
CA VAL A 26 47.56 24.61 -20.75
C VAL A 26 46.92 23.26 -21.10
N LEU A 27 46.01 22.76 -20.26
CA LEU A 27 45.09 21.69 -20.63
C LEU A 27 43.81 22.31 -21.19
N MET A 28 43.64 22.20 -22.52
CA MET A 28 42.35 22.38 -23.19
C MET A 28 41.38 21.30 -22.68
N VAL A 29 40.36 21.71 -21.94
CA VAL A 29 39.18 20.88 -21.69
C VAL A 29 38.29 21.00 -22.91
N ALA A 30 38.29 19.96 -23.75
CA ALA A 30 37.30 19.79 -24.79
C ALA A 30 35.96 19.45 -24.15
N SER A 31 35.04 20.42 -24.11
CA SER A 31 33.65 20.22 -23.73
C SER A 31 32.94 19.40 -24.81
N VAL A 32 32.77 18.10 -24.56
CA VAL A 32 31.83 17.24 -25.29
C VAL A 32 30.43 17.58 -24.78
N PRO A 33 29.52 18.12 -25.60
CA PRO A 33 28.13 18.22 -25.21
C PRO A 33 27.56 16.80 -25.23
N VAL A 34 27.33 16.22 -24.05
CA VAL A 34 26.44 15.07 -23.92
C VAL A 34 25.04 15.61 -24.18
N ALA A 35 24.60 15.51 -25.44
CA ALA A 35 23.20 15.61 -25.77
C ALA A 35 22.51 14.41 -25.14
N SER A 36 21.93 14.59 -23.94
CA SER A 36 20.94 13.67 -23.41
C SER A 36 19.75 13.74 -24.35
N ALA A 37 19.66 12.79 -25.27
CA ALA A 37 18.40 12.49 -25.92
C ALA A 37 17.42 12.12 -24.79
N GLN A 38 16.48 13.03 -24.49
CA GLN A 38 15.26 12.64 -23.82
C GLN A 38 14.56 11.72 -24.81
N GLU A 39 14.81 10.41 -24.70
CA GLU A 39 13.79 9.46 -25.09
C GLU A 39 12.56 9.89 -24.29
N THR A 40 11.57 10.48 -24.96
CA THR A 40 10.20 10.53 -24.46
C THR A 40 9.74 9.07 -24.43
N GLY A 41 10.24 8.38 -23.41
CA GLY A 41 10.51 6.95 -23.37
C GLY A 41 9.57 6.26 -22.41
N THR A 42 9.17 5.05 -22.75
CA THR A 42 8.31 4.23 -21.90
C THR A 42 9.10 3.85 -20.64
N SER A 43 8.51 4.05 -19.45
CA SER A 43 9.11 3.64 -18.17
C SER A 43 8.17 2.68 -17.45
N ASP A 44 8.64 1.47 -17.14
CA ASP A 44 7.88 0.47 -16.39
C ASP A 44 7.98 0.69 -14.87
N LEU A 45 7.09 0.05 -14.11
CA LEU A 45 7.06 0.20 -12.65
C LEU A 45 8.40 -0.23 -12.00
N GLN A 46 9.00 -1.31 -12.48
CA GLN A 46 10.25 -1.85 -11.93
C GLN A 46 11.40 -0.85 -12.05
N SER A 47 11.62 -0.26 -13.23
CA SER A 47 12.68 0.73 -13.44
C SER A 47 12.45 2.01 -12.63
N VAL A 48 11.19 2.43 -12.49
CA VAL A 48 10.81 3.61 -11.70
C VAL A 48 11.12 3.39 -10.22
N VAL A 49 10.73 2.24 -9.67
CA VAL A 49 11.00 1.88 -8.28
C VAL A 49 12.50 1.68 -8.04
N GLN A 50 13.21 1.00 -8.95
CA GLN A 50 14.68 0.86 -8.89
C GLN A 50 15.38 2.21 -8.85
N ARG A 51 14.96 3.15 -9.71
CA ARG A 51 15.49 4.51 -9.71
C ARG A 51 15.19 5.24 -8.41
N ALA A 52 13.94 5.21 -7.95
CA ALA A 52 13.54 5.85 -6.70
C ALA A 52 14.36 5.35 -5.51
N VAL A 53 14.50 4.03 -5.33
CA VAL A 53 15.32 3.44 -4.25
C VAL A 53 16.81 3.81 -4.41
N ALA A 54 17.31 3.91 -5.63
CA ALA A 54 18.70 4.26 -5.89
C ALA A 54 19.01 5.75 -5.71
N THR A 55 18.06 6.67 -5.93
CA THR A 55 18.35 8.12 -5.95
C THR A 55 17.62 8.94 -4.90
N ASN A 56 16.59 8.41 -4.25
CA ASN A 56 15.80 9.15 -3.29
C ASN A 56 16.66 9.60 -2.08
N PRO A 57 16.59 10.88 -1.67
CA PRO A 57 17.39 11.40 -0.56
C PRO A 57 17.20 10.68 0.78
N GLU A 58 16.02 10.12 1.05
CA GLU A 58 15.72 9.39 2.28
C GLU A 58 16.47 8.06 2.34
N VAL A 59 16.41 7.27 1.26
CA VAL A 59 17.20 6.03 1.14
C VAL A 59 18.70 6.35 1.16
N GLN A 60 19.12 7.45 0.52
CA GLN A 60 20.52 7.88 0.55
C GLN A 60 20.98 8.32 1.95
N ALA A 61 20.11 8.95 2.75
CA ALA A 61 20.41 9.28 4.13
C ALA A 61 20.57 8.01 4.98
N ALA A 62 19.65 7.05 4.83
CA ALA A 62 19.74 5.74 5.50
C ALA A 62 21.01 4.97 5.08
N TRP A 63 21.36 4.99 3.78
CA TRP A 63 22.57 4.37 3.25
C TRP A 63 23.84 4.95 3.87
N ASN A 64 23.94 6.27 3.93
CA ASN A 64 25.09 6.93 4.56
C ASN A 64 25.12 6.70 6.07
N GLY A 65 23.97 6.59 6.73
CA GLY A 65 23.86 6.18 8.14
C GLY A 65 24.38 4.76 8.39
N PHE A 66 24.02 3.80 7.52
CA PHE A 66 24.56 2.45 7.57
C PHE A 66 26.08 2.42 7.33
N ARG A 67 26.58 3.16 6.34
CA ARG A 67 28.03 3.29 6.11
C ARG A 67 28.76 3.92 7.29
N ALA A 68 28.16 4.92 7.94
CA ALA A 68 28.73 5.51 9.15
C ALA A 68 28.82 4.47 10.27
N ALA A 69 27.77 3.68 10.48
CA ALA A 69 27.76 2.62 11.49
C ALA A 69 28.81 1.52 11.22
N MET A 70 29.05 1.15 9.96
CA MET A 70 30.15 0.24 9.61
C MET A 70 31.51 0.79 10.04
N ASN A 71 31.78 2.07 9.75
CA ASN A 71 33.03 2.71 10.16
C ASN A 71 33.11 2.88 11.68
N GLU A 72 31.99 3.06 12.38
CA GLU A 72 31.94 3.17 13.84
C GLU A 72 32.38 1.86 14.52
N VAL A 73 32.02 0.71 13.95
CA VAL A 73 32.53 -0.60 14.40
C VAL A 73 34.06 -0.65 14.30
N ASP A 74 34.62 -0.18 13.19
CA ASP A 74 36.08 -0.17 12.99
C ASP A 74 36.79 0.82 13.92
N VAL A 75 36.17 1.96 14.24
CA VAL A 75 36.64 2.90 15.27
C VAL A 75 36.73 2.19 16.63
N ALA A 76 35.70 1.43 17.02
CA ALA A 76 35.71 0.68 18.27
C ALA A 76 36.73 -0.47 18.27
N ARG A 77 36.91 -1.16 17.13
CA ARG A 77 37.97 -2.18 16.97
C ARG A 77 39.37 -1.58 17.12
N GLY A 78 39.54 -0.30 16.84
CA GLY A 78 40.77 0.45 17.13
C GLY A 78 41.18 0.36 18.61
N GLY A 79 40.25 0.16 19.54
CA GLY A 79 40.54 -0.05 20.96
C GLY A 79 41.35 -1.33 21.27
N TYR A 80 41.40 -2.28 20.34
CA TYR A 80 42.27 -3.47 20.46
C TYR A 80 43.70 -3.21 20.01
N LEU A 81 43.96 -2.13 19.29
CA LEU A 81 45.25 -1.81 18.70
C LEU A 81 46.03 -0.85 19.62
N PRO A 82 47.37 -0.78 19.47
CA PRO A 82 48.16 0.14 20.27
C PRO A 82 47.92 1.58 19.81
N SER A 83 47.80 2.51 20.75
CA SER A 83 47.90 3.95 20.48
C SER A 83 49.36 4.39 20.55
N ILE A 84 49.74 5.32 19.67
CA ILE A 84 51.07 5.94 19.67
C ILE A 84 50.86 7.45 19.64
N ASP A 85 51.28 8.11 20.70
CA ASP A 85 51.06 9.53 20.95
C ASP A 85 52.39 10.26 21.10
N VAL A 86 52.51 11.45 20.50
CA VAL A 86 53.66 12.34 20.68
C VAL A 86 53.21 13.54 21.51
N SER A 87 53.87 13.79 22.63
CA SER A 87 53.69 14.97 23.45
C SER A 87 54.97 15.80 23.48
N ALA A 88 54.83 17.11 23.44
CA ALA A 88 55.95 18.03 23.65
C ALA A 88 55.46 19.24 24.42
N GLY A 89 56.28 19.73 25.35
CA GLY A 89 55.93 20.85 26.19
C GLY A 89 57.16 21.65 26.56
N ALA A 90 56.95 22.94 26.84
CA ALA A 90 57.95 23.81 27.41
C ALA A 90 57.26 24.63 28.51
N GLY A 91 57.94 24.84 29.62
CA GLY A 91 57.40 25.52 30.78
C GLY A 91 58.49 26.00 31.71
N ILE A 92 58.05 26.61 32.81
CA ILE A 92 58.93 27.05 33.88
C ILE A 92 58.53 26.26 35.12
N GLU A 93 59.49 25.59 35.73
CA GLU A 93 59.28 24.83 36.96
C GLU A 93 60.00 25.54 38.10
N ASP A 94 59.33 25.70 39.24
CA ASP A 94 59.91 26.24 40.46
C ASP A 94 59.98 25.14 41.51
N ARG A 95 61.18 24.84 42.00
CA ARG A 95 61.41 23.81 43.04
C ARG A 95 62.03 24.43 44.27
N GLU A 96 61.29 24.39 45.38
CA GLU A 96 61.79 24.71 46.72
C GLU A 96 62.39 23.49 47.41
N GLY A 97 63.54 23.66 48.07
CA GLY A 97 64.17 22.65 48.93
C GLY A 97 65.39 21.92 48.37
N ASP A 98 65.69 22.05 47.07
CA ASP A 98 66.92 21.52 46.45
C ASP A 98 67.92 22.60 45.99
N GLY A 99 67.59 23.88 46.22
CA GLY A 99 68.44 25.04 45.93
C GLY A 99 68.39 25.55 44.49
N ARG A 100 67.51 25.00 43.63
CA ARG A 100 67.46 25.30 42.19
C ARG A 100 66.55 26.46 41.79
N GLY A 101 65.54 26.80 42.61
CA GLY A 101 64.61 27.88 42.31
C GLY A 101 63.80 27.63 41.04
N SER A 102 63.58 28.69 40.25
CA SER A 102 62.80 28.65 39.02
C SER A 102 63.68 28.45 37.78
N TYR A 103 63.36 27.47 36.95
CA TYR A 103 64.12 27.12 35.74
C TYR A 103 63.22 26.73 34.57
N ASP A 104 63.73 26.94 33.36
CA ASP A 104 63.07 26.50 32.13
C ASP A 104 63.21 24.98 31.98
N THR A 105 62.10 24.34 31.60
CA THR A 105 61.99 22.90 31.32
C THR A 105 61.32 22.69 29.97
N ASP A 106 61.89 21.83 29.14
CA ASP A 106 61.27 21.38 27.90
C ASP A 106 61.37 19.87 27.74
N PHE A 107 60.29 19.26 27.22
CA PHE A 107 60.23 17.83 26.99
C PHE A 107 59.63 17.49 25.63
N THR A 108 60.03 16.34 25.12
CA THR A 108 59.41 15.67 23.98
C THR A 108 59.34 14.19 24.30
N GLU A 109 58.16 13.60 24.27
CA GLU A 109 57.90 12.21 24.64
C GLU A 109 57.03 11.54 23.57
N LEU A 110 57.40 10.30 23.24
CA LEU A 110 56.61 9.37 22.46
C LEU A 110 56.11 8.29 23.41
N THR A 111 54.79 8.13 23.48
CA THR A 111 54.13 7.14 24.33
C THR A 111 53.36 6.15 23.48
N LEU A 112 53.61 4.87 23.68
CA LEU A 112 52.85 3.74 23.16
C LEU A 112 52.02 3.15 24.29
N THR A 113 50.71 3.05 24.07
CA THR A 113 49.77 2.40 25.01
C THR A 113 49.03 1.28 24.31
N GLN A 114 49.10 0.07 24.85
CA GLN A 114 48.37 -1.09 24.36
C GLN A 114 47.46 -1.61 25.47
N MET A 115 46.15 -1.64 25.19
CA MET A 115 45.19 -2.32 26.06
C MET A 115 45.44 -3.83 26.00
N ILE A 116 45.62 -4.47 27.17
CA ILE A 116 45.75 -5.93 27.29
C ILE A 116 44.44 -6.52 27.81
N TYR A 117 43.83 -5.85 28.79
CA TYR A 117 42.52 -6.21 29.33
C TYR A 117 41.86 -4.96 29.91
N ASP A 118 40.56 -4.77 29.69
CA ASP A 118 39.82 -3.59 30.15
C ASP A 118 38.49 -3.97 30.80
N GLY A 119 38.40 -5.16 31.38
CA GLY A 119 37.12 -5.66 31.89
C GLY A 119 36.13 -6.06 30.78
N PHE A 120 36.64 -6.34 29.58
CA PHE A 120 35.85 -6.59 28.37
C PHE A 120 35.06 -5.35 27.86
N ALA A 121 35.48 -4.12 28.22
CA ALA A 121 34.81 -2.91 27.76
C ALA A 121 34.84 -2.80 26.23
N THR A 122 36.03 -2.89 25.63
CA THR A 122 36.22 -2.81 24.16
C THR A 122 35.49 -3.94 23.45
N ARG A 123 35.46 -5.14 24.02
CA ARG A 123 34.73 -6.29 23.45
C ARG A 123 33.23 -6.06 23.39
N ASN A 124 32.64 -5.64 24.51
CA ASN A 124 31.20 -5.37 24.53
C ASN A 124 30.82 -4.14 23.71
N GLU A 125 31.71 -3.15 23.60
CA GLU A 125 31.48 -1.98 22.74
C GLU A 125 31.50 -2.35 21.25
N VAL A 126 32.44 -3.21 20.84
CA VAL A 126 32.47 -3.75 19.48
C VAL A 126 31.21 -4.58 19.19
N GLU A 127 30.78 -5.45 20.12
CA GLU A 127 29.52 -6.20 19.96
C GLU A 127 28.30 -5.27 19.88
N ARG A 128 28.20 -4.26 20.77
CA ARG A 128 27.11 -3.26 20.76
C ARG A 128 27.02 -2.57 19.40
N LEU A 129 28.16 -2.10 18.87
CA LEU A 129 28.20 -1.42 17.59
C LEU A 129 27.98 -2.37 16.41
N ASP A 130 28.39 -3.63 16.50
CA ASP A 130 28.12 -4.63 15.47
C ASP A 130 26.61 -4.93 15.34
N ARG A 131 25.90 -4.99 16.49
CA ARG A 131 24.43 -5.06 16.53
C ARG A 131 23.79 -3.76 16.04
N ALA A 132 24.28 -2.60 16.47
CA ALA A 132 23.79 -1.31 16.00
C ALA A 132 23.97 -1.11 14.47
N LYS A 133 25.05 -1.65 13.89
CA LYS A 133 25.25 -1.72 12.43
C LYS A 133 24.14 -2.52 11.76
N LEU A 134 23.72 -3.66 12.32
CA LEU A 134 22.59 -4.45 11.81
C LEU A 134 21.25 -3.71 11.96
N VAL A 135 21.04 -2.96 13.04
CA VAL A 135 19.87 -2.06 13.17
C VAL A 135 19.83 -1.08 11.98
N ARG A 136 20.95 -0.39 11.69
CA ARG A 136 21.02 0.55 10.54
C ARG A 136 20.84 -0.14 9.18
N TYR A 137 21.28 -1.38 9.05
CA TYR A 137 21.07 -2.19 7.84
C TYR A 137 19.58 -2.45 7.61
N TYR A 138 18.85 -2.88 8.64
CA TYR A 138 17.42 -3.14 8.54
C TYR A 138 16.59 -1.86 8.40
N GLU A 139 16.97 -0.76 9.05
CA GLU A 139 16.35 0.56 8.83
C GLU A 139 16.50 1.02 7.37
N LEU A 140 17.65 0.77 6.73
CA LEU A 140 17.86 1.04 5.32
C LEU A 140 16.95 0.19 4.42
N LEU A 141 16.78 -1.10 4.73
CA LEU A 141 15.81 -1.96 4.04
C LEU A 141 14.38 -1.44 4.21
N GLY A 142 14.01 -1.03 5.43
CA GLY A 142 12.70 -0.44 5.73
C GLY A 142 12.44 0.84 4.94
N ALA A 143 13.40 1.77 4.95
CA ALA A 143 13.32 3.00 4.14
C ALA A 143 13.22 2.70 2.63
N SER A 144 13.88 1.64 2.16
CA SER A 144 13.81 1.20 0.76
C SER A 144 12.43 0.64 0.40
N GLU A 145 11.82 -0.17 1.27
CA GLU A 145 10.45 -0.69 1.11
C GLU A 145 9.41 0.45 1.13
N GLU A 146 9.57 1.42 2.02
CA GLU A 146 8.67 2.59 2.11
C GLU A 146 8.75 3.46 0.86
N VAL A 147 9.95 3.84 0.42
CA VAL A 147 10.15 4.61 -0.81
C VAL A 147 9.69 3.83 -2.05
N ALA A 148 9.85 2.50 -2.07
CA ALA A 148 9.32 1.67 -3.14
C ALA A 148 7.79 1.70 -3.18
N LEU A 149 7.11 1.63 -2.03
CA LEU A 149 5.66 1.76 -1.93
C LEU A 149 5.19 3.15 -2.37
N GLU A 150 5.87 4.22 -1.95
CA GLU A 150 5.54 5.58 -2.38
C GLU A 150 5.70 5.77 -3.89
N ALA A 151 6.78 5.23 -4.47
CA ALA A 151 7.03 5.28 -5.91
C ALA A 151 5.98 4.48 -6.69
N ALA A 152 5.63 3.27 -6.23
CA ALA A 152 4.59 2.45 -6.83
C ALA A 152 3.22 3.13 -6.76
N ARG A 153 2.89 3.77 -5.64
CA ARG A 153 1.68 4.58 -5.50
C ARG A 153 1.68 5.77 -6.45
N ALA A 154 2.77 6.53 -6.53
CA ALA A 154 2.87 7.68 -7.43
C ALA A 154 2.74 7.26 -8.91
N TYR A 155 3.33 6.12 -9.28
CA TYR A 155 3.18 5.52 -10.61
C TYR A 155 1.71 5.23 -10.93
N GLN A 156 1.00 4.56 -10.02
CA GLN A 156 -0.42 4.24 -10.21
C GLN A 156 -1.31 5.48 -10.17
N ASP A 157 -1.01 6.47 -9.33
CA ASP A 157 -1.75 7.73 -9.26
C ASP A 157 -1.64 8.51 -10.58
N VAL A 158 -0.45 8.60 -11.20
CA VAL A 158 -0.30 9.25 -12.51
C VAL A 158 -1.13 8.54 -13.58
N ARG A 159 -1.09 7.20 -13.62
CA ARG A 159 -1.90 6.42 -14.57
C ARG A 159 -3.40 6.62 -14.34
N ARG A 160 -3.84 6.56 -13.09
CA ARG A 160 -5.23 6.83 -12.66
C ARG A 160 -5.70 8.20 -13.13
N TYR A 161 -4.97 9.26 -12.81
CA TYR A 161 -5.42 10.61 -13.14
C TYR A 161 -5.32 10.94 -14.63
N ARG A 162 -4.42 10.29 -15.38
CA ARG A 162 -4.47 10.36 -16.86
C ARG A 162 -5.76 9.77 -17.39
N GLU A 163 -6.17 8.61 -16.88
CA GLU A 163 -7.41 7.96 -17.28
C GLU A 163 -8.66 8.75 -16.83
N LEU A 164 -8.67 9.33 -15.63
CA LEU A 164 -9.75 10.19 -15.15
C LEU A 164 -9.88 11.48 -15.97
N VAL A 165 -8.76 12.10 -16.38
CA VAL A 165 -8.77 13.26 -17.29
C VAL A 165 -9.37 12.89 -18.64
N GLU A 166 -9.02 11.72 -19.18
CA GLU A 166 -9.58 11.22 -20.43
C GLU A 166 -11.09 10.97 -20.31
N LEU A 167 -11.55 10.34 -19.23
CA LEU A 167 -12.98 10.18 -18.95
C LEU A 167 -13.71 11.53 -18.83
N ALA A 168 -13.12 12.51 -18.15
CA ALA A 168 -13.70 13.85 -18.01
C ALA A 168 -13.75 14.59 -19.36
N ARG A 169 -12.72 14.41 -20.20
CA ARG A 169 -12.67 14.98 -21.56
C ARG A 169 -13.75 14.40 -22.45
N GLU A 170 -13.97 13.09 -22.40
CA GLU A 170 -15.06 12.43 -23.13
C GLU A 170 -16.43 12.91 -22.66
N ASN A 171 -16.63 13.04 -21.35
CA ASN A 171 -17.88 13.54 -20.78
C ASN A 171 -18.16 14.99 -21.23
N TYR A 172 -17.16 15.86 -21.16
CA TYR A 172 -17.24 17.23 -21.69
C TYR A 172 -17.61 17.25 -23.18
N ALA A 173 -16.91 16.45 -24.00
CA ALA A 173 -17.16 16.41 -25.45
C ALA A 173 -18.58 15.95 -25.80
N LYS A 174 -19.17 15.05 -25.01
CA LYS A 174 -20.57 14.62 -25.15
C LYS A 174 -21.53 15.74 -24.80
N HIS A 175 -21.36 16.39 -23.65
CA HIS A 175 -22.21 17.52 -23.26
C HIS A 175 -22.12 18.69 -24.24
N LEU A 176 -20.94 18.99 -24.77
CA LEU A 176 -20.75 20.03 -25.78
C LEU A 176 -21.49 19.69 -27.08
N ARG A 177 -21.45 18.43 -27.51
CA ARG A 177 -22.19 17.98 -28.69
C ARG A 177 -23.70 18.16 -28.51
N VAL A 178 -24.24 17.76 -27.37
CA VAL A 178 -25.67 17.91 -27.06
C VAL A 178 -26.05 19.38 -26.92
N TYR A 179 -25.20 20.20 -26.29
CA TYR A 179 -25.38 21.65 -26.20
C TYR A 179 -25.55 22.28 -27.58
N ASN A 180 -24.63 22.02 -28.51
CA ASN A 180 -24.67 22.57 -29.87
C ASN A 180 -25.95 22.15 -30.60
N GLN A 181 -26.37 20.88 -30.46
CA GLN A 181 -27.59 20.39 -31.09
C GLN A 181 -28.86 21.04 -30.53
N ILE A 182 -28.94 21.25 -29.22
CA ILE A 182 -30.09 21.90 -28.58
C ILE A 182 -30.11 23.40 -28.90
N GLU A 183 -28.95 24.06 -28.92
CA GLU A 183 -28.82 25.46 -29.31
C GLU A 183 -29.34 25.69 -30.74
N GLU A 184 -28.94 24.86 -31.69
CA GLU A 184 -29.44 24.92 -33.07
C GLU A 184 -30.97 24.72 -33.15
N ARG A 185 -31.52 23.73 -32.44
CA ARG A 185 -32.98 23.52 -32.38
C ARG A 185 -33.71 24.72 -31.79
N VAL A 186 -33.20 25.31 -30.71
CA VAL A 186 -33.79 26.50 -30.09
C VAL A 186 -33.70 27.71 -31.02
N ARG A 187 -32.57 27.93 -31.69
CA ARG A 187 -32.39 29.01 -32.69
C ARG A 187 -33.34 28.87 -33.87
N SER A 188 -33.63 27.64 -34.31
CA SER A 188 -34.62 27.37 -35.37
C SER A 188 -36.09 27.47 -34.90
N GLY A 189 -36.34 27.74 -33.62
CA GLY A 189 -37.67 27.80 -33.03
C GLY A 189 -38.31 26.43 -32.75
N ALA A 190 -37.61 25.33 -33.04
CA ALA A 190 -38.08 23.96 -32.85
C ALA A 190 -37.76 23.37 -31.45
N GLY A 191 -37.01 24.10 -30.61
CA GLY A 191 -36.58 23.66 -29.27
C GLY A 191 -37.14 24.51 -28.12
N ARG A 192 -37.06 23.98 -26.90
CA ARG A 192 -37.48 24.69 -25.67
C ARG A 192 -36.28 25.43 -25.06
N ARG A 193 -36.45 26.70 -24.68
CA ARG A 193 -35.37 27.49 -24.03
C ARG A 193 -34.89 26.89 -22.71
N VAL A 194 -35.78 26.26 -21.95
CA VAL A 194 -35.42 25.59 -20.69
C VAL A 194 -34.43 24.43 -20.91
N ASP A 195 -34.54 23.71 -22.03
CA ASP A 195 -33.62 22.62 -22.36
C ASP A 195 -32.21 23.16 -22.62
N LEU A 196 -32.11 24.35 -23.25
CA LEU A 196 -30.83 25.04 -23.49
C LEU A 196 -30.18 25.47 -22.17
N GLU A 197 -30.93 26.05 -21.23
CA GLU A 197 -30.39 26.42 -19.92
C GLU A 197 -29.93 25.17 -19.14
N GLN A 198 -30.69 24.08 -19.21
CA GLN A 198 -30.36 22.84 -18.53
C GLN A 198 -29.06 22.19 -19.06
N ILE A 199 -28.90 22.09 -20.38
CA ILE A 199 -27.65 21.56 -20.97
C ILE A 199 -26.48 22.52 -20.74
N SER A 200 -26.70 23.84 -20.73
CA SER A 200 -25.67 24.83 -20.39
C SER A 200 -25.11 24.58 -18.98
N GLY A 201 -26.00 24.32 -18.00
CA GLY A 201 -25.59 23.98 -16.64
C GLY A 201 -24.79 22.67 -16.56
N ARG A 202 -25.20 21.62 -17.30
CA ARG A 202 -24.47 20.35 -17.36
C ARG A 202 -23.11 20.47 -18.05
N LEU A 203 -23.01 21.28 -19.11
CA LEU A 203 -21.75 21.58 -19.79
C LEU A 203 -20.78 22.31 -18.86
N ALA A 204 -21.22 23.35 -18.16
CA ALA A 204 -20.40 24.09 -17.20
C ALA A 204 -19.90 23.19 -16.05
N LEU A 205 -20.72 22.26 -15.56
CA LEU A 205 -20.30 21.26 -14.58
C LEU A 205 -19.22 20.31 -15.15
N ALA A 206 -19.39 19.86 -16.40
CA ALA A 206 -18.41 19.00 -17.06
C ALA A 206 -17.05 19.72 -17.28
N GLU A 207 -17.08 21.02 -17.62
CA GLU A 207 -15.88 21.86 -17.71
C GLU A 207 -15.16 21.96 -16.37
N SER A 208 -15.91 22.20 -15.28
CA SER A 208 -15.36 22.23 -13.93
C SER A 208 -14.70 20.90 -13.56
N ASN A 209 -15.37 19.77 -13.84
CA ASN A 209 -14.84 18.43 -13.54
C ASN A 209 -13.55 18.15 -14.33
N LEU A 210 -13.50 18.51 -15.61
CA LEU A 210 -12.29 18.37 -16.43
C LEU A 210 -11.12 19.18 -15.88
N LEU A 211 -11.38 20.43 -15.47
CA LEU A 211 -10.36 21.28 -14.85
C LEU A 211 -9.86 20.68 -13.52
N THR A 212 -10.76 20.14 -12.70
CA THR A 212 -10.41 19.47 -11.45
C THR A 212 -9.51 18.25 -11.69
N GLU A 213 -9.86 17.36 -12.62
CA GLU A 213 -9.03 16.18 -12.91
C GLU A 213 -7.68 16.56 -13.53
N ALA A 214 -7.63 17.61 -14.36
CA ALA A 214 -6.37 18.12 -14.88
C ALA A 214 -5.46 18.69 -13.77
N SER A 215 -6.05 19.39 -12.79
CA SER A 215 -5.32 19.86 -11.61
C SER A 215 -4.81 18.69 -10.77
N ASN A 216 -5.63 17.66 -10.54
CA ASN A 216 -5.20 16.48 -9.80
C ASN A 216 -4.05 15.76 -10.52
N LEU A 217 -4.11 15.63 -11.85
CA LEU A 217 -3.03 15.06 -12.65
C LEU A 217 -1.72 15.86 -12.50
N HIS A 218 -1.81 17.19 -12.45
CA HIS A 218 -0.65 18.04 -12.18
C HIS A 218 -0.04 17.73 -10.80
N ASP A 219 -0.85 17.69 -9.75
CA ASP A 219 -0.39 17.46 -8.38
C ASP A 219 0.27 16.08 -8.21
N VAL A 220 -0.32 15.02 -8.80
CA VAL A 220 0.27 13.68 -8.72
C VAL A 220 1.55 13.56 -9.58
N SER A 221 1.64 14.30 -10.68
CA SER A 221 2.86 14.37 -11.50
C SER A 221 4.00 15.07 -10.77
N ALA A 222 3.70 16.14 -10.01
CA ALA A 222 4.68 16.81 -9.16
C ALA A 222 5.17 15.90 -8.01
N ARG A 223 4.26 15.13 -7.40
CA ARG A 223 4.61 14.11 -6.39
C ARG A 223 5.46 12.98 -6.96
N TYR A 224 5.15 12.50 -8.16
CA TYR A 224 5.99 11.55 -8.90
C TYR A 224 7.40 12.13 -9.11
N GLN A 225 7.50 13.37 -9.58
CA GLN A 225 8.78 14.04 -9.81
C GLN A 225 9.61 14.20 -8.53
N ARG A 226 8.97 14.50 -7.39
CA ARG A 226 9.64 14.56 -6.08
C ARG A 226 10.30 13.22 -5.72
N LEU A 227 9.64 12.10 -6.03
CA LEU A 227 10.08 10.76 -5.62
C LEU A 227 11.10 10.15 -6.57
N VAL A 228 10.89 10.28 -7.88
CA VAL A 228 11.69 9.65 -8.93
C VAL A 228 12.79 10.58 -9.44
N GLY A 229 12.62 11.89 -9.31
CA GLY A 229 13.55 12.92 -9.74
C GLY A 229 13.29 13.48 -11.15
N GLU A 230 12.32 12.92 -11.88
CA GLU A 230 11.96 13.32 -13.24
C GLU A 230 10.44 13.31 -13.44
N LEU A 231 9.96 14.03 -14.46
CA LEU A 231 8.54 14.00 -14.83
C LEU A 231 8.14 12.60 -15.32
N PRO A 232 6.90 12.16 -15.06
CA PRO A 232 6.44 10.87 -15.53
C PRO A 232 6.42 10.82 -17.06
N ALA A 233 6.99 9.76 -17.63
CA ALA A 233 6.94 9.47 -19.07
C ALA A 233 5.52 9.56 -19.62
N GLU A 234 5.35 9.99 -20.88
CA GLU A 234 4.03 10.05 -21.52
C GLU A 234 3.33 8.68 -21.52
N ASN A 235 4.09 7.61 -21.75
CA ASN A 235 3.60 6.24 -21.71
C ASN A 235 4.10 5.50 -20.46
N LEU A 236 3.15 5.10 -19.60
CA LEU A 236 3.38 4.27 -18.42
C LEU A 236 2.63 2.94 -18.61
N PRO A 237 3.33 1.83 -18.89
CA PRO A 237 2.71 0.52 -19.08
C PRO A 237 1.89 0.06 -17.86
N PRO A 238 0.95 -0.88 -18.03
CA PRO A 238 0.31 -1.54 -16.90
C PRO A 238 1.33 -2.12 -15.93
N ALA A 239 1.09 -1.91 -14.62
CA ALA A 239 1.90 -2.55 -13.59
C ALA A 239 1.69 -4.08 -13.60
N PRO A 240 2.71 -4.87 -13.20
CA PRO A 240 2.52 -6.30 -13.00
C PRO A 240 1.45 -6.57 -11.94
N ALA A 241 0.72 -7.66 -12.11
CA ALA A 241 -0.22 -8.14 -11.10
C ALA A 241 0.57 -8.65 -9.87
N LEU A 242 0.12 -8.28 -8.67
CA LEU A 242 0.75 -8.63 -7.39
C LEU A 242 -0.08 -9.61 -6.56
N ASP A 243 -1.25 -10.00 -7.06
CA ASP A 243 -2.22 -10.87 -6.40
C ASP A 243 -1.67 -12.27 -6.11
N GLU A 244 -0.95 -12.88 -7.06
CA GLU A 244 -0.32 -14.19 -6.90
C GLU A 244 0.77 -14.22 -5.82
N ARG A 245 1.30 -13.05 -5.42
CA ARG A 245 2.32 -12.92 -4.37
C ARG A 245 1.72 -12.75 -2.97
N LEU A 246 0.41 -12.53 -2.86
CA LEU A 246 -0.23 -12.42 -1.55
C LEU A 246 -0.52 -13.80 -0.96
N PRO A 247 -0.36 -13.96 0.36
CA PRO A 247 -0.67 -15.21 1.06
C PRO A 247 -2.18 -15.50 1.05
N ALA A 248 -2.55 -16.74 1.40
CA ALA A 248 -3.95 -17.17 1.32
C ALA A 248 -4.81 -16.64 2.48
N SER A 249 -4.21 -16.23 3.59
CA SER A 249 -4.93 -15.78 4.78
C SER A 249 -4.27 -14.59 5.49
N VAL A 250 -5.08 -13.84 6.24
CA VAL A 250 -4.60 -12.74 7.09
C VAL A 250 -3.57 -13.24 8.11
N ALA A 251 -3.81 -14.41 8.72
CA ALA A 251 -2.91 -14.97 9.73
C ALA A 251 -1.54 -15.33 9.12
N GLU A 252 -1.53 -15.87 7.90
CA GLU A 252 -0.31 -16.13 7.14
C GLU A 252 0.41 -14.82 6.75
N ALA A 253 -0.32 -13.79 6.33
CA ALA A 253 0.26 -12.46 6.05
C ALA A 253 0.96 -11.87 7.28
N VAL A 254 0.33 -11.95 8.45
CA VAL A 254 0.94 -11.48 9.71
C VAL A 254 2.19 -12.29 10.06
N ASN A 255 2.17 -13.61 9.89
CA ASN A 255 3.34 -14.46 10.11
C ASN A 255 4.50 -14.12 9.18
N LEU A 256 4.22 -13.93 7.89
CA LEU A 256 5.23 -13.51 6.92
C LEU A 256 5.77 -12.11 7.25
N ALA A 257 4.92 -11.21 7.74
CA ALA A 257 5.35 -9.90 8.19
C ALA A 257 6.34 -9.98 9.37
N TYR A 258 6.11 -10.84 10.36
CA TYR A 258 7.09 -11.04 11.44
C TYR A 258 8.44 -11.61 10.97
N GLN A 259 8.46 -12.34 9.85
CA GLN A 259 9.67 -12.95 9.30
C GLN A 259 10.42 -12.05 8.31
N GLY A 260 9.72 -11.08 7.70
CA GLY A 260 10.23 -10.30 6.58
C GLY A 260 10.35 -8.80 6.86
N ASN A 261 9.56 -8.25 7.80
CA ASN A 261 9.51 -6.82 8.00
C ASN A 261 10.84 -6.28 8.57
N PRO A 262 11.52 -5.36 7.85
CA PRO A 262 12.82 -4.87 8.28
C PRO A 262 12.79 -4.10 9.61
N ASN A 263 11.75 -3.28 9.85
CA ASN A 263 11.67 -2.48 11.08
C ASN A 263 11.51 -3.38 12.32
N PHE A 264 10.79 -4.49 12.19
CA PHE A 264 10.70 -5.50 13.25
C PHE A 264 12.04 -6.19 13.52
N HIS A 265 12.81 -6.52 12.48
CA HIS A 265 14.16 -7.04 12.63
C HIS A 265 15.12 -6.02 13.26
N ALA A 266 15.02 -4.74 12.90
CA ALA A 266 15.78 -3.67 13.51
C ALA A 266 15.50 -3.56 15.02
N ALA A 267 14.23 -3.67 15.42
CA ALA A 267 13.84 -3.66 16.84
C ALA A 267 14.46 -4.84 17.62
N ILE A 268 14.56 -6.03 17.01
CA ILE A 268 15.18 -7.21 17.64
C ILE A 268 16.70 -7.04 17.78
N GLU A 269 17.40 -6.59 16.75
CA GLU A 269 18.85 -6.31 16.85
C GLU A 269 19.16 -5.18 17.85
N ASN A 270 18.24 -4.24 18.04
CA ASN A 270 18.38 -3.19 19.05
C ASN A 270 18.33 -3.72 20.49
N ILE A 271 17.61 -4.82 20.75
CA ILE A 271 17.65 -5.52 22.05
C ILE A 271 19.05 -6.10 22.29
N GLU A 272 19.64 -6.74 21.28
CA GLU A 272 20.97 -7.34 21.40
C GLU A 272 22.07 -6.28 21.52
N SER A 273 21.94 -5.14 20.83
CA SER A 273 22.78 -3.95 21.04
C SER A 273 22.69 -3.45 22.49
N SER A 274 21.47 -3.28 23.01
CA SER A 274 21.23 -2.81 24.39
C SER A 274 21.72 -3.81 25.44
N ARG A 275 21.67 -5.12 25.14
CA ARG A 275 22.23 -6.20 25.99
C ARG A 275 23.75 -6.09 26.07
N ALA A 276 24.42 -5.88 24.94
CA ALA A 276 25.87 -5.66 24.88
C ALA A 276 26.28 -4.37 25.62
N GLU A 277 25.51 -3.27 25.52
CA GLU A 277 25.75 -2.05 26.30
C GLU A 277 25.72 -2.34 27.81
N ARG A 278 24.67 -3.02 28.28
CA ARG A 278 24.54 -3.42 29.70
C ARG A 278 25.70 -4.27 30.15
N ASP A 279 26.09 -5.28 29.37
CA ASP A 279 27.20 -6.16 29.74
C ASP A 279 28.54 -5.43 29.71
N GLY A 280 28.71 -4.44 28.81
CA GLY A 280 29.85 -3.53 28.78
C GLY A 280 29.99 -2.67 30.04
N THR A 281 28.88 -2.27 30.67
CA THR A 281 28.95 -1.52 31.95
C THR A 281 29.59 -2.32 33.10
N ARG A 282 29.64 -3.67 33.00
CA ARG A 282 30.30 -4.50 34.01
C ARG A 282 31.80 -4.31 34.06
N SER A 283 32.42 -3.81 32.98
CA SER A 283 33.85 -3.49 32.92
C SER A 283 34.31 -2.55 34.04
N GLY A 284 33.43 -1.67 34.54
CA GLY A 284 33.72 -0.78 35.67
C GLY A 284 34.04 -1.50 36.98
N PHE A 285 33.67 -2.78 37.10
CA PHE A 285 33.95 -3.63 38.27
C PHE A 285 35.17 -4.54 38.08
N HIS A 286 35.91 -4.40 36.97
CA HIS A 286 37.10 -5.17 36.66
C HIS A 286 38.35 -4.28 36.62
N PRO A 287 39.55 -4.83 36.84
CA PRO A 287 40.79 -4.10 36.61
C PRO A 287 41.01 -3.88 35.11
N ARG A 288 41.62 -2.74 34.78
CA ARG A 288 42.20 -2.46 33.46
C ARG A 288 43.69 -2.71 33.52
N LEU A 289 44.19 -3.51 32.58
CA LEU A 289 45.59 -3.88 32.38
C LEU A 289 46.05 -3.34 31.02
N GLU A 290 47.10 -2.54 31.04
CA GLU A 290 47.66 -1.96 29.81
C GLU A 290 49.18 -1.97 29.85
N PHE A 291 49.77 -2.23 28.68
CA PHE A 291 51.19 -2.10 28.45
C PHE A 291 51.47 -0.66 28.02
N ARG A 292 52.38 0.01 28.72
CA ARG A 292 52.81 1.38 28.42
C ARG A 292 54.30 1.38 28.16
N ALA A 293 54.70 1.93 27.02
CA ALA A 293 56.09 2.19 26.70
C ALA A 293 56.25 3.66 26.34
N ARG A 294 57.11 4.39 27.04
CA ARG A 294 57.41 5.80 26.75
C ARG A 294 58.90 6.00 26.54
N THR A 295 59.21 6.85 25.58
CA THR A 295 60.57 7.27 25.27
C THR A 295 60.57 8.76 25.02
N GLY A 296 61.43 9.49 25.70
CA GLY A 296 61.42 10.94 25.57
C GLY A 296 62.69 11.57 26.08
N THR A 297 62.80 12.86 25.86
CA THR A 297 63.93 13.66 26.30
C THR A 297 63.40 14.81 27.13
N ASN A 298 64.00 15.03 28.28
CA ASN A 298 63.69 16.14 29.16
C ASN A 298 64.96 16.96 29.34
N ASN A 299 64.84 18.27 29.13
CA ASN A 299 65.93 19.21 29.28
C ASN A 299 65.59 20.18 30.41
N GLN A 300 66.42 20.15 31.46
CA GLN A 300 66.34 21.02 32.62
C GLN A 300 67.54 21.95 32.56
N SER A 301 67.29 23.25 32.45
CA SER A 301 68.33 24.26 32.15
C SER A 301 69.49 24.36 33.16
N ASP A 302 69.35 23.82 34.37
CA ASP A 302 70.35 23.88 35.45
C ASP A 302 71.19 22.59 35.64
N ILE A 303 70.81 21.48 34.99
CA ILE A 303 71.64 20.26 34.97
C ILE A 303 72.24 20.15 33.57
N THR A 304 73.57 20.07 33.47
CA THR A 304 74.25 19.77 32.21
C THR A 304 73.70 18.47 31.60
N GLY A 305 72.79 18.62 30.65
CA GLY A 305 72.41 17.56 29.73
C GLY A 305 70.90 17.38 29.55
N ARG A 306 70.51 17.34 28.29
CA ARG A 306 69.32 16.62 27.83
C ARG A 306 69.40 15.19 28.40
N SER A 307 68.40 14.82 29.18
CA SER A 307 68.27 13.46 29.73
C SER A 307 67.27 12.68 28.88
N ASP A 308 67.68 11.49 28.44
CA ASP A 308 66.80 10.57 27.74
C ASP A 308 66.17 9.60 28.75
N GLN A 309 64.86 9.45 28.69
CA GLN A 309 64.09 8.56 29.56
C GLN A 309 63.35 7.52 28.72
N HIS A 310 63.57 6.25 29.03
CA HIS A 310 62.87 5.12 28.42
C HIS A 310 62.22 4.30 29.53
N VAL A 311 60.90 4.09 29.46
CA VAL A 311 60.15 3.29 30.43
C VAL A 311 59.27 2.32 29.68
N ALA A 312 59.26 1.06 30.08
CA ALA A 312 58.30 0.05 29.64
C ALA A 312 57.72 -0.62 30.87
N GLU A 313 56.40 -0.57 31.01
CA GLU A 313 55.69 -1.04 32.20
C GLU A 313 54.35 -1.67 31.84
N LEU A 314 53.89 -2.57 32.71
CA LEU A 314 52.55 -3.12 32.68
C LEU A 314 51.77 -2.53 33.84
N VAL A 315 50.74 -1.74 33.56
CA VAL A 315 49.99 -1.00 34.57
C VAL A 315 48.62 -1.62 34.74
N ALA A 316 48.31 -2.03 35.97
CA ALA A 316 46.98 -2.47 36.37
C ALA A 316 46.30 -1.36 37.19
N THR A 317 45.19 -0.82 36.69
CA THR A 317 44.37 0.18 37.39
C THR A 317 42.99 -0.38 37.67
N MET A 318 42.51 -0.27 38.90
CA MET A 318 41.15 -0.64 39.27
C MET A 318 40.57 0.43 40.17
N ASN A 319 39.37 0.88 39.84
CA ASN A 319 38.64 1.80 40.69
C ASN A 319 37.81 1.02 41.70
N LEU A 320 38.07 1.19 42.99
CA LEU A 320 37.35 0.46 44.05
C LEU A 320 35.99 1.09 44.38
N TYR A 321 35.85 2.40 44.19
CA TYR A 321 34.60 3.11 44.47
C TYR A 321 34.52 4.44 43.71
N ARG A 322 33.49 4.60 42.88
CA ARG A 322 33.24 5.83 42.08
C ARG A 322 32.01 6.61 42.55
N GLY A 323 31.77 6.68 43.86
CA GLY A 323 30.57 7.35 44.39
C GLY A 323 29.25 6.67 43.96
N GLY A 324 29.29 5.36 43.65
CA GLY A 324 28.12 4.60 43.18
C GLY A 324 27.78 4.73 41.69
N SER A 325 28.56 5.49 40.90
CA SER A 325 28.25 5.71 39.47
C SER A 325 28.23 4.44 38.64
N ASP A 326 29.10 3.47 38.94
CA ASP A 326 29.22 2.22 38.16
C ASP A 326 27.95 1.35 38.32
N LEU A 327 27.39 1.30 39.54
CA LEU A 327 26.11 0.62 39.79
C LEU A 327 24.93 1.38 39.14
N ALA A 328 24.95 2.70 39.19
CA ALA A 328 23.93 3.51 38.51
C ALA A 328 23.98 3.34 36.99
N SER A 329 25.17 3.23 36.40
CA SER A 329 25.37 2.94 34.98
C SER A 329 24.80 1.59 34.58
N PHE A 330 25.06 0.53 35.36
CA PHE A 330 24.48 -0.79 35.14
C PHE A 330 22.95 -0.78 35.22
N ARG A 331 22.37 -0.09 36.21
CA ARG A 331 20.91 0.08 36.33
C ARG A 331 20.32 0.87 35.16
N ARG A 332 20.98 1.95 34.72
CA ARG A 332 20.59 2.73 33.53
C ARG A 332 20.53 1.83 32.29
N ALA A 333 21.59 1.07 32.04
CA ALA A 333 21.65 0.17 30.89
C ALA A 333 20.65 -0.98 30.97
N SER A 334 20.32 -1.46 32.17
CA SER A 334 19.24 -2.44 32.37
C SER A 334 17.87 -1.86 31.99
N ASN A 335 17.57 -0.63 32.42
CA ASN A 335 16.32 0.04 32.04
C ASN A 335 16.24 0.34 30.53
N LEU A 336 17.37 0.64 29.88
CA LEU A 336 17.43 0.83 28.42
C LEU A 336 17.17 -0.49 27.67
N LEU A 337 17.63 -1.62 28.22
CA LEU A 337 17.28 -2.94 27.68
C LEU A 337 15.78 -3.23 27.80
N ASP A 338 15.18 -2.95 28.96
CA ASP A 338 13.73 -3.10 29.14
C ASP A 338 12.96 -2.19 28.17
N GLN A 339 13.41 -0.94 27.99
CA GLN A 339 12.85 -0.03 26.98
C GLN A 339 12.95 -0.60 25.55
N ALA A 340 14.07 -1.21 25.19
CA ALA A 340 14.22 -1.83 23.87
C ALA A 340 13.25 -3.01 23.66
N MET A 341 12.98 -3.79 24.71
CA MET A 341 11.98 -4.85 24.69
C MET A 341 10.56 -4.30 24.51
N ASP A 342 10.19 -3.25 25.26
CA ASP A 342 8.89 -2.58 25.12
C ASP A 342 8.67 -1.99 23.72
N LEU A 343 9.73 -1.41 23.12
CA LEU A 343 9.68 -0.89 21.75
C LEU A 343 9.50 -2.00 20.71
N ARG A 344 10.12 -3.17 20.90
CA ARG A 344 9.89 -4.36 20.06
C ARG A 344 8.45 -4.85 20.21
N ASP A 345 7.92 -4.92 21.43
CA ASP A 345 6.54 -5.35 21.67
C ASP A 345 5.52 -4.40 21.01
N LYS A 346 5.80 -3.09 21.06
CA LYS A 346 5.05 -2.07 20.32
C LYS A 346 5.11 -2.34 18.81
N GLU A 347 6.31 -2.51 18.25
CA GLU A 347 6.48 -2.77 16.82
C GLU A 347 5.71 -4.03 16.39
N CYS A 348 5.68 -5.06 17.23
CA CYS A 348 4.91 -6.27 16.94
C CYS A 348 3.41 -6.00 16.79
N VAL A 349 2.81 -5.24 17.72
CA VAL A 349 1.37 -4.95 17.67
C VAL A 349 1.02 -3.99 16.54
N ASP A 350 1.89 -3.01 16.24
CA ASP A 350 1.72 -2.05 15.15
C ASP A 350 1.82 -2.76 13.78
N LEU A 351 2.81 -3.65 13.63
CA LEU A 351 3.00 -4.46 12.42
C LEU A 351 1.82 -5.41 12.18
N ARG A 352 1.33 -6.06 13.25
CA ARG A 352 0.13 -6.90 13.18
C ARG A 352 -1.07 -6.12 12.66
N GLN A 353 -1.37 -4.98 13.28
CA GLN A 353 -2.51 -4.14 12.89
C GLN A 353 -2.36 -3.66 11.44
N THR A 354 -1.19 -3.14 11.09
CA THR A 354 -0.91 -2.60 9.75
C THR A 354 -1.08 -3.67 8.66
N THR A 355 -0.54 -4.87 8.91
CA THR A 355 -0.64 -5.99 7.97
C THR A 355 -2.08 -6.50 7.85
N GLN A 356 -2.80 -6.62 8.97
CA GLN A 356 -4.20 -7.03 8.98
C GLN A 356 -5.09 -6.08 8.17
N ILE A 357 -4.94 -4.76 8.41
CA ILE A 357 -5.70 -3.74 7.68
C ILE A 357 -5.34 -3.76 6.20
N ALA A 358 -4.04 -3.75 5.86
CA ALA A 358 -3.60 -3.73 4.47
C ALA A 358 -4.10 -4.95 3.69
N TYR A 359 -4.00 -6.15 4.26
CA TYR A 359 -4.48 -7.37 3.62
C TYR A 359 -6.01 -7.35 3.44
N HIS A 360 -6.76 -6.97 4.48
CA HIS A 360 -8.21 -6.92 4.41
C HIS A 360 -8.70 -5.87 3.40
N ASP A 361 -8.04 -4.71 3.31
CA ASP A 361 -8.35 -3.69 2.31
C ASP A 361 -8.16 -4.20 0.88
N ALA A 362 -7.07 -4.93 0.61
CA ALA A 362 -6.84 -5.52 -0.70
C ALA A 362 -7.96 -6.51 -1.08
N GLN A 363 -8.34 -7.40 -0.17
CA GLN A 363 -9.44 -8.36 -0.40
C GLN A 363 -10.78 -7.65 -0.63
N ARG A 364 -11.13 -6.69 0.24
CA ARG A 364 -12.37 -5.91 0.14
C ARG A 364 -12.45 -5.13 -1.18
N LEU A 365 -11.36 -4.49 -1.60
CA LEU A 365 -11.33 -3.71 -2.84
C LEU A 365 -11.48 -4.61 -4.07
N ARG A 366 -10.92 -5.84 -4.07
CA ARG A 366 -11.12 -6.80 -5.15
C ARG A 366 -12.59 -7.24 -5.28
N GLU A 367 -13.24 -7.55 -4.16
CA GLU A 367 -14.66 -7.88 -4.15
C GLU A 367 -15.51 -6.68 -4.63
N GLN A 368 -15.23 -5.49 -4.11
CA GLN A 368 -15.93 -4.26 -4.49
C GLN A 368 -15.80 -3.92 -5.98
N MET A 369 -14.64 -4.17 -6.58
CA MET A 369 -14.39 -3.88 -8.00
C MET A 369 -15.36 -4.63 -8.92
N GLN A 370 -15.78 -5.85 -8.56
CA GLN A 370 -16.77 -6.62 -9.33
C GLN A 370 -18.12 -5.89 -9.38
N TYR A 371 -18.62 -5.44 -8.21
CA TYR A 371 -19.89 -4.72 -8.13
C TYR A 371 -19.86 -3.35 -8.81
N LEU A 372 -18.73 -2.64 -8.74
CA LEU A 372 -18.57 -1.36 -9.44
C LEU A 372 -18.55 -1.56 -10.97
N ASN A 373 -17.91 -2.62 -11.46
CA ASN A 373 -17.92 -2.96 -12.88
C ASN A 373 -19.33 -3.32 -13.35
N ASP A 374 -20.06 -4.13 -12.58
CA ASP A 374 -21.44 -4.49 -12.87
C ASP A 374 -22.34 -3.25 -12.95
N HIS A 375 -22.27 -2.36 -11.95
CA HIS A 375 -23.00 -1.09 -11.95
C HIS A 375 -22.69 -0.26 -13.21
N ARG A 376 -21.41 -0.09 -13.54
CA ARG A 376 -20.97 0.61 -14.77
C ARG A 376 -21.57 -0.01 -16.03
N GLN A 377 -21.60 -1.34 -16.15
CA GLN A 377 -22.17 -2.04 -17.31
C GLN A 377 -23.70 -1.96 -17.39
N TYR A 378 -24.41 -1.98 -16.26
CA TYR A 378 -25.86 -1.78 -16.23
C TYR A 378 -26.22 -0.37 -16.69
N ILE A 379 -25.52 0.65 -16.19
CA ILE A 379 -25.76 2.05 -16.57
C ILE A 379 -25.40 2.30 -18.04
N ASP A 380 -24.35 1.68 -18.57
CA ASP A 380 -23.99 1.78 -19.99
C ASP A 380 -25.15 1.33 -20.92
N ARG A 381 -25.79 0.21 -20.58
CA ARG A 381 -26.96 -0.30 -21.32
C ARG A 381 -28.16 0.65 -21.24
N VAL A 382 -28.43 1.21 -20.06
CA VAL A 382 -29.54 2.16 -19.85
C VAL A 382 -29.30 3.42 -20.69
N ARG A 383 -28.10 3.98 -20.63
CA ARG A 383 -27.72 5.17 -21.41
C ARG A 383 -27.93 4.94 -22.91
N GLY A 384 -27.46 3.82 -23.45
CA GLY A 384 -27.64 3.50 -24.87
C GLY A 384 -29.11 3.45 -25.29
N ALA A 385 -29.97 2.86 -24.46
CA ALA A 385 -31.41 2.82 -24.71
C ALA A 385 -32.07 4.22 -24.60
N TYR A 386 -31.67 5.03 -23.62
CA TYR A 386 -32.21 6.38 -23.44
C TYR A 386 -31.83 7.31 -24.59
N GLN A 387 -30.59 7.20 -25.09
CA GLN A 387 -30.16 7.97 -26.26
C GLN A 387 -31.03 7.64 -27.49
N GLN A 388 -31.26 6.35 -27.77
CA GLN A 388 -32.10 5.93 -28.90
C GLN A 388 -33.54 6.45 -28.78
N GLN A 389 -34.12 6.40 -27.57
CA GLN A 389 -35.48 6.91 -27.32
C GLN A 389 -35.56 8.43 -27.42
N PHE A 390 -34.50 9.15 -27.02
CA PHE A 390 -34.42 10.60 -27.16
C PHE A 390 -34.32 11.02 -28.63
N ASP A 391 -33.55 10.30 -29.44
CA ASP A 391 -33.39 10.57 -30.87
C ASP A 391 -34.73 10.45 -31.64
N ILE A 392 -35.64 9.58 -31.18
CA ILE A 392 -37.01 9.43 -31.71
C ILE A 392 -38.07 10.25 -30.95
N GLY A 393 -37.66 11.10 -30.00
CA GLY A 393 -38.53 12.00 -29.24
C GLY A 393 -39.42 11.34 -28.16
N GLN A 394 -39.11 10.11 -27.75
CA GLN A 394 -39.87 9.36 -26.73
C GLN A 394 -39.31 9.50 -25.29
N ARG A 395 -38.12 10.09 -25.12
CA ARG A 395 -37.47 10.31 -23.82
C ARG A 395 -37.06 11.78 -23.66
N THR A 396 -36.93 12.26 -22.43
CA THR A 396 -36.56 13.66 -22.19
C THR A 396 -35.04 13.87 -22.26
N LEU A 397 -34.62 15.11 -22.55
CA LEU A 397 -33.21 15.49 -22.49
C LEU A 397 -32.63 15.27 -21.08
N LEU A 398 -33.41 15.55 -20.04
CA LEU A 398 -33.00 15.34 -18.64
C LEU A 398 -32.57 13.90 -18.40
N ASP A 399 -33.37 12.93 -18.84
CA ASP A 399 -33.06 11.51 -18.65
C ASP A 399 -31.76 11.09 -19.34
N VAL A 400 -31.48 11.61 -20.54
CA VAL A 400 -30.24 11.34 -21.26
C VAL A 400 -29.05 11.93 -20.49
N LEU A 401 -29.15 13.20 -20.09
CA LEU A 401 -28.08 13.88 -19.37
C LEU A 401 -27.80 13.26 -18.00
N ASP A 402 -28.84 12.80 -17.30
CA ASP A 402 -28.70 12.11 -16.03
C ASP A 402 -28.04 10.74 -16.23
N SER A 403 -28.43 9.98 -17.27
CA SER A 403 -27.79 8.69 -17.58
C SER A 403 -26.33 8.81 -18.00
N GLU A 404 -25.94 9.88 -18.71
CA GLU A 404 -24.53 10.14 -19.05
C GLU A 404 -23.71 10.49 -17.81
N ASN A 405 -24.25 11.34 -16.92
CA ASN A 405 -23.59 11.69 -15.67
C ASN A 405 -23.43 10.48 -14.75
N GLU A 406 -24.47 9.64 -14.62
CA GLU A 406 -24.40 8.40 -13.84
C GLU A 406 -23.34 7.44 -14.39
N TYR A 407 -23.24 7.31 -15.73
CA TYR A 407 -22.20 6.50 -16.36
C TYR A 407 -20.80 7.06 -16.07
N PHE A 408 -20.64 8.38 -16.12
CA PHE A 408 -19.38 9.04 -15.81
C PHE A 408 -18.95 8.78 -14.36
N GLU A 409 -19.84 8.98 -13.38
CA GLU A 409 -19.55 8.71 -11.97
C GLU A 409 -19.27 7.22 -11.70
N ALA A 410 -20.06 6.31 -12.29
CA ALA A 410 -19.81 4.87 -12.21
C ALA A 410 -18.46 4.47 -12.81
N SER A 411 -18.06 5.09 -13.92
CA SER A 411 -16.75 4.86 -14.55
C SER A 411 -15.60 5.37 -13.71
N ARG A 412 -15.72 6.57 -13.11
CA ARG A 412 -14.74 7.11 -12.16
C ARG A 412 -14.56 6.20 -10.96
N ALA A 413 -15.67 5.74 -10.36
CA ALA A 413 -15.63 4.83 -9.21
C ALA A 413 -14.92 3.52 -9.55
N TYR A 414 -15.20 2.93 -10.71
CA TYR A 414 -14.53 1.72 -11.18
C TYR A 414 -13.04 1.93 -11.43
N VAL A 415 -12.65 3.01 -12.12
CA VAL A 415 -11.24 3.35 -12.37
C VAL A 415 -10.49 3.55 -11.05
N ASN A 416 -11.04 4.31 -10.11
CA ASN A 416 -10.44 4.48 -8.78
C ASN A 416 -10.21 3.14 -8.09
N ALA A 417 -11.24 2.28 -8.05
CA ALA A 417 -11.14 0.96 -7.44
C ALA A 417 -10.06 0.08 -8.09
N GLN A 418 -9.92 0.10 -9.42
CA GLN A 418 -8.89 -0.66 -10.13
C GLN A 418 -7.47 -0.29 -9.66
N TYR A 419 -7.16 1.00 -9.57
CA TYR A 419 -5.85 1.46 -9.11
C TYR A 419 -5.69 1.32 -7.58
N ASP A 420 -6.78 1.42 -6.81
CA ASP A 420 -6.76 1.20 -5.35
C ASP A 420 -6.44 -0.26 -5.00
N VAL A 421 -6.92 -1.24 -5.77
CA VAL A 421 -6.54 -2.66 -5.60
C VAL A 421 -5.03 -2.82 -5.73
N SER A 422 -4.43 -2.32 -6.81
CA SER A 422 -2.97 -2.47 -7.03
C SER A 422 -2.13 -1.79 -5.94
N ILE A 423 -2.56 -0.62 -5.45
CA ILE A 423 -1.89 0.07 -4.34
C ILE A 423 -2.05 -0.70 -3.03
N ALA A 424 -3.24 -1.26 -2.76
CA ALA A 424 -3.49 -2.05 -1.56
C ALA A 424 -2.64 -3.33 -1.55
N GLU A 425 -2.51 -4.03 -2.68
CA GLU A 425 -1.63 -5.19 -2.83
C GLU A 425 -0.16 -4.84 -2.56
N ALA A 426 0.34 -3.75 -3.16
CA ALA A 426 1.69 -3.26 -2.91
C ALA A 426 1.91 -2.89 -1.43
N ARG A 427 0.90 -2.28 -0.78
CA ARG A 427 0.94 -1.95 0.65
C ARG A 427 1.00 -3.21 1.52
N THR A 428 0.27 -4.27 1.18
CA THR A 428 0.35 -5.55 1.90
C THR A 428 1.75 -6.15 1.79
N LEU A 429 2.34 -6.16 0.58
CA LEU A 429 3.70 -6.66 0.36
C LEU A 429 4.75 -5.83 1.09
N ALA A 430 4.64 -4.50 1.09
CA ALA A 430 5.55 -3.61 1.80
C ALA A 430 5.47 -3.81 3.33
N ALA A 431 4.25 -4.00 3.87
CA ALA A 431 4.07 -4.34 5.29
C ALA A 431 4.77 -5.65 5.66
N MET A 432 4.80 -6.62 4.75
CA MET A 432 5.53 -7.88 4.93
C MET A 432 7.05 -7.78 4.67
N GLY A 433 7.55 -6.64 4.18
CA GLY A 433 8.95 -6.50 3.75
C GLY A 433 9.28 -7.27 2.47
N GLN A 434 8.31 -7.42 1.57
CA GLN A 434 8.41 -8.25 0.37
C GLN A 434 8.18 -7.48 -0.93
N LEU A 435 7.93 -6.17 -0.90
CA LEU A 435 7.58 -5.42 -2.11
C LEU A 435 8.76 -5.34 -3.08
N LEU A 436 9.96 -5.06 -2.59
CA LEU A 436 11.16 -4.98 -3.43
C LEU A 436 11.43 -6.31 -4.13
N SER A 437 11.34 -7.41 -3.38
CA SER A 437 11.48 -8.78 -3.91
C SER A 437 10.37 -9.13 -4.91
N ALA A 438 9.14 -8.70 -4.65
CA ALA A 438 8.01 -8.91 -5.54
C ALA A 438 8.20 -8.20 -6.90
N LEU A 439 8.75 -6.99 -6.86
CA LEU A 439 9.04 -6.18 -8.05
C LEU A 439 10.38 -6.53 -8.72
N GLY A 440 11.18 -7.43 -8.13
CA GLY A 440 12.52 -7.74 -8.64
C GLY A 440 13.47 -6.54 -8.60
N VAL A 441 13.32 -5.69 -7.58
CA VAL A 441 14.13 -4.50 -7.35
C VAL A 441 15.10 -4.80 -6.22
N ALA A 442 16.39 -4.49 -6.43
CA ALA A 442 17.41 -4.60 -5.40
C ALA A 442 18.46 -3.51 -5.59
N ARG A 443 18.99 -3.02 -4.48
CA ARG A 443 20.09 -2.07 -4.51
C ARG A 443 21.42 -2.83 -4.69
N GLU A 444 22.14 -2.59 -5.79
CA GLU A 444 23.32 -3.39 -6.18
C GLU A 444 24.52 -3.28 -5.22
N ASP A 445 24.68 -2.14 -4.55
CA ASP A 445 25.77 -1.86 -3.60
C ASP A 445 25.50 -2.35 -2.18
N MET A 446 24.36 -3.03 -1.95
CA MET A 446 23.99 -3.51 -0.62
C MET A 446 24.71 -4.83 -0.27
N PRO A 447 25.46 -4.89 0.85
CA PRO A 447 26.10 -6.13 1.27
C PRO A 447 25.07 -7.14 1.78
N SER A 448 25.34 -8.43 1.55
CA SER A 448 24.57 -9.52 2.12
C SER A 448 24.81 -9.65 3.64
N LEU A 449 23.84 -10.24 4.34
CA LEU A 449 23.98 -10.53 5.78
C LEU A 449 25.22 -11.39 6.07
N ALA A 450 25.53 -12.35 5.20
CA ALA A 450 26.72 -13.19 5.33
C ALA A 450 28.02 -12.38 5.24
N GLU A 451 28.11 -11.39 4.35
CA GLU A 451 29.25 -10.46 4.27
C GLU A 451 29.35 -9.56 5.51
N LEU A 452 28.24 -9.29 6.17
CA LEU A 452 28.19 -8.56 7.44
C LEU A 452 28.50 -9.43 8.67
N GLY A 453 28.74 -10.73 8.49
CA GLY A 453 29.00 -11.69 9.56
C GLY A 453 27.75 -12.08 10.36
N SER A 454 26.56 -11.96 9.77
CA SER A 454 25.28 -12.28 10.40
C SER A 454 24.52 -13.37 9.63
N ASP A 455 23.90 -14.28 10.36
CA ASP A 455 22.95 -15.27 9.81
C ASP A 455 21.51 -14.69 9.71
N GLY A 456 21.33 -13.41 10.07
CA GLY A 456 20.04 -12.76 10.18
C GLY A 456 19.33 -13.00 11.53
N VAL A 457 18.18 -12.33 11.68
CA VAL A 457 17.36 -12.42 12.90
C VAL A 457 16.64 -13.77 12.95
N LYS A 458 16.80 -14.50 14.06
CA LYS A 458 16.03 -15.71 14.36
C LYS A 458 14.78 -15.32 15.15
N ILE A 459 13.61 -15.56 14.57
CA ILE A 459 12.33 -15.26 15.20
C ILE A 459 11.93 -16.43 16.10
N GLU A 460 12.13 -16.25 17.40
CA GLU A 460 11.63 -17.19 18.41
C GLU A 460 10.10 -17.01 18.60
N PRO A 461 9.34 -18.07 18.93
CA PRO A 461 7.89 -17.95 19.15
C PRO A 461 7.50 -16.95 20.26
N GLU A 462 8.39 -16.76 21.23
CA GLU A 462 8.22 -15.79 22.33
C GLU A 462 8.45 -14.34 21.89
N ALA A 463 9.07 -14.14 20.73
CA ALA A 463 9.34 -12.82 20.18
C ALA A 463 8.18 -12.25 19.36
N ILE A 464 7.21 -13.08 19.00
CA ILE A 464 6.04 -12.70 18.19
C ILE A 464 4.79 -12.59 19.07
N CYS A 465 3.97 -11.61 18.74
CA CYS A 465 2.67 -11.40 19.35
C CYS A 465 1.62 -12.29 18.66
N PRO A 466 0.48 -12.59 19.33
CA PRO A 466 -0.52 -13.49 18.77
C PRO A 466 -1.07 -13.01 17.43
N THR A 467 -1.20 -13.92 16.47
CA THR A 467 -1.64 -13.66 15.09
C THR A 467 -3.15 -13.54 14.92
N GLN A 468 -3.90 -13.46 16.03
CA GLN A 468 -5.36 -13.38 16.01
C GLN A 468 -5.81 -12.13 15.24
N ALA A 469 -6.68 -12.34 14.25
CA ALA A 469 -7.29 -11.29 13.46
C ALA A 469 -8.79 -11.19 13.79
N PRO A 470 -9.39 -9.98 13.69
CA PRO A 470 -10.84 -9.84 13.67
C PRO A 470 -11.44 -10.71 12.56
N ALA A 471 -12.68 -11.16 12.76
CA ALA A 471 -13.41 -11.87 11.71
C ALA A 471 -13.54 -10.98 10.47
N SER A 472 -13.19 -11.52 9.30
CA SER A 472 -13.52 -10.92 8.01
C SER A 472 -14.99 -11.13 7.72
N PHE A 473 -15.58 -10.23 6.94
CA PHE A 473 -16.95 -10.36 6.46
C PHE A 473 -16.98 -10.22 4.94
N THR A 474 -17.73 -11.10 4.28
CA THR A 474 -18.04 -11.00 2.85
C THR A 474 -19.41 -10.37 2.65
N LEU A 475 -19.70 -9.85 1.45
CA LEU A 475 -21.06 -9.37 1.16
C LEU A 475 -22.09 -10.50 1.30
N GLU A 476 -21.70 -11.73 1.00
CA GLU A 476 -22.57 -12.90 1.16
C GLU A 476 -23.00 -13.12 2.61
N GLU A 477 -22.06 -13.08 3.55
CA GLU A 477 -22.36 -13.19 4.98
C GLU A 477 -23.21 -12.02 5.49
N LEU A 478 -22.90 -10.80 5.06
CA LEU A 478 -23.64 -9.60 5.47
C LEU A 478 -25.08 -9.56 4.93
N THR A 479 -25.34 -10.27 3.83
CA THR A 479 -26.66 -10.27 3.17
C THR A 479 -27.39 -11.60 3.30
N ALA A 480 -26.81 -12.62 3.92
CA ALA A 480 -27.40 -13.95 4.05
C ALA A 480 -28.80 -13.90 4.69
N ASP A 481 -28.94 -13.20 5.82
CA ASP A 481 -30.21 -13.05 6.51
C ASP A 481 -31.23 -12.24 5.69
N LEU A 482 -30.76 -11.20 4.99
CA LEU A 482 -31.59 -10.37 4.12
C LEU A 482 -32.10 -11.17 2.92
N ARG A 483 -31.24 -11.98 2.29
CA ARG A 483 -31.59 -12.88 1.19
C ARG A 483 -32.55 -13.98 1.65
N ALA A 484 -32.32 -14.56 2.83
CA ALA A 484 -33.22 -15.56 3.41
C ALA A 484 -34.61 -14.97 3.70
N SER A 485 -34.68 -13.72 4.19
CA SER A 485 -35.95 -13.05 4.44
C SER A 485 -36.68 -12.55 3.18
N SER A 486 -35.94 -12.27 2.10
CA SER A 486 -36.48 -11.82 0.80
C SER A 486 -36.68 -12.94 -0.21
N ALA A 487 -36.21 -14.16 0.10
CA ALA A 487 -36.46 -15.35 -0.70
C ALA A 487 -37.96 -15.61 -0.73
N LEU A 488 -38.55 -15.41 -1.91
CA LEU A 488 -39.93 -15.83 -2.17
C LEU A 488 -40.04 -17.33 -1.86
N PRO A 489 -41.08 -17.79 -1.13
CA PRO A 489 -41.27 -19.21 -0.92
C PRO A 489 -41.27 -19.90 -2.29
N PRO A 490 -40.54 -21.03 -2.43
CA PRO A 490 -40.38 -21.70 -3.72
C PRO A 490 -41.75 -21.97 -4.33
N ALA A 491 -41.85 -21.82 -5.65
CA ALA A 491 -42.98 -22.35 -6.39
C ALA A 491 -43.15 -23.83 -5.98
N PRO A 492 -44.38 -24.35 -5.83
CA PRO A 492 -44.58 -25.76 -5.54
C PRO A 492 -43.74 -26.62 -6.50
N THR A 493 -42.94 -27.53 -5.95
CA THR A 493 -42.08 -28.46 -6.72
C THR A 493 -42.88 -29.53 -7.48
N ARG A 494 -44.20 -29.54 -7.29
CA ARG A 494 -45.16 -30.40 -7.98
C ARG A 494 -45.56 -29.77 -9.31
N ALA A 495 -45.67 -30.59 -10.35
CA ALA A 495 -46.19 -30.16 -11.65
C ALA A 495 -47.61 -29.56 -11.48
N PRO A 496 -47.94 -28.50 -12.22
CA PRO A 496 -49.26 -27.89 -12.13
C PRO A 496 -50.34 -28.88 -12.56
N ASP A 497 -51.43 -28.91 -11.80
CA ASP A 497 -52.59 -29.76 -12.12
C ASP A 497 -53.30 -29.27 -13.39
N VAL A 498 -53.28 -27.96 -13.63
CA VAL A 498 -53.86 -27.35 -14.83
C VAL A 498 -52.91 -26.31 -15.40
N THR A 499 -52.62 -26.39 -16.70
CA THR A 499 -51.87 -25.36 -17.43
C THR A 499 -52.77 -24.77 -18.52
N LEU A 500 -52.98 -23.46 -18.46
CA LEU A 500 -53.85 -22.73 -19.37
C LEU A 500 -53.02 -21.76 -20.21
N SER A 501 -53.22 -21.73 -21.53
CA SER A 501 -52.56 -20.75 -22.39
C SER A 501 -53.08 -19.34 -22.09
N ALA A 502 -52.18 -18.37 -21.92
CA ALA A 502 -52.56 -16.98 -21.70
C ALA A 502 -53.25 -16.37 -22.94
N ASP A 503 -52.95 -16.87 -24.15
CA ASP A 503 -53.63 -16.44 -25.38
C ASP A 503 -55.11 -16.89 -25.40
N ALA A 504 -55.41 -18.01 -24.74
CA ALA A 504 -56.78 -18.51 -24.57
C ALA A 504 -57.53 -17.83 -23.42
N LEU A 505 -56.80 -17.33 -22.41
CA LEU A 505 -57.40 -16.71 -21.22
C LEU A 505 -57.64 -15.20 -21.36
N PHE A 506 -56.73 -14.49 -22.01
CA PHE A 506 -56.71 -13.02 -21.99
C PHE A 506 -56.77 -12.43 -23.41
N ALA A 507 -57.28 -11.21 -23.52
CA ALA A 507 -57.10 -10.45 -24.76
C ALA A 507 -55.62 -10.12 -24.99
N THR A 508 -55.20 -9.98 -26.26
CA THR A 508 -53.81 -9.69 -26.63
C THR A 508 -53.28 -8.45 -25.89
N GLY A 509 -52.12 -8.58 -25.23
CA GLY A 509 -51.51 -7.50 -24.46
C GLY A 509 -52.25 -7.10 -23.18
N SER A 510 -53.27 -7.87 -22.77
CA SER A 510 -54.12 -7.55 -21.62
C SER A 510 -54.02 -8.60 -20.51
N ALA A 511 -54.45 -8.20 -19.31
CA ALA A 511 -54.76 -9.10 -18.20
C ALA A 511 -56.27 -9.36 -18.05
N TRP A 512 -57.12 -8.72 -18.85
CA TRP A 512 -58.57 -8.94 -18.79
C TRP A 512 -58.95 -10.27 -19.43
N LEU A 513 -59.73 -11.08 -18.69
CA LEU A 513 -60.22 -12.38 -19.13
C LEU A 513 -61.20 -12.22 -20.30
N ASN A 514 -61.06 -13.04 -21.33
CA ASN A 514 -62.01 -13.07 -22.42
C ASN A 514 -63.25 -13.95 -22.06
N PRO A 515 -64.39 -13.82 -22.76
CA PRO A 515 -65.61 -14.58 -22.43
C PRO A 515 -65.48 -16.11 -22.57
N GLN A 516 -64.58 -16.60 -23.43
CA GLN A 516 -64.37 -18.05 -23.61
C GLN A 516 -63.58 -18.65 -22.44
N ALA A 517 -62.66 -17.88 -21.87
CA ALA A 517 -61.88 -18.24 -20.68
C ALA A 517 -62.77 -18.51 -19.46
N GLN A 518 -63.87 -17.76 -19.32
CA GLN A 518 -64.82 -17.89 -18.22
C GLN A 518 -65.36 -19.32 -18.09
N SER A 519 -65.79 -19.93 -19.19
CA SER A 519 -66.30 -21.32 -19.17
C SER A 519 -65.28 -22.38 -18.70
N THR A 520 -64.00 -22.17 -19.04
CA THR A 520 -62.91 -23.05 -18.61
C THR A 520 -62.61 -22.86 -17.12
N LEU A 521 -62.58 -21.60 -16.67
CA LEU A 521 -62.38 -21.27 -15.26
C LEU A 521 -63.58 -21.64 -14.38
N ASP A 522 -64.80 -21.65 -14.92
CA ASP A 522 -66.00 -22.13 -14.21
C ASP A 522 -65.90 -23.63 -13.90
N SER A 523 -65.40 -24.41 -14.87
CA SER A 523 -65.16 -25.84 -14.69
C SER A 523 -64.10 -26.10 -13.62
N LEU A 524 -63.01 -25.33 -13.65
CA LEU A 524 -61.96 -25.38 -12.64
C LEU A 524 -62.47 -24.93 -11.25
N ALA A 525 -63.30 -23.89 -11.18
CA ALA A 525 -63.91 -23.43 -9.93
C ALA A 525 -64.86 -24.49 -9.35
N ALA A 526 -65.63 -25.19 -10.18
CA ALA A 526 -66.48 -26.29 -9.74
C ALA A 526 -65.66 -27.45 -9.17
N GLU A 527 -64.55 -27.80 -9.83
CA GLU A 527 -63.61 -28.82 -9.35
C GLU A 527 -63.00 -28.45 -7.99
N ILE A 528 -62.54 -27.20 -7.82
CA ILE A 528 -61.95 -26.73 -6.56
C ILE A 528 -62.99 -26.73 -5.43
N ARG A 529 -64.22 -26.29 -5.69
CA ARG A 529 -65.30 -26.26 -4.68
C ARG A 529 -65.75 -27.66 -4.25
N GLY A 530 -65.60 -28.66 -5.11
CA GLY A 530 -65.93 -30.05 -4.80
C GLY A 530 -64.91 -30.76 -3.91
N ARG A 531 -63.82 -30.07 -3.52
CA ARG A 531 -62.70 -30.64 -2.78
C ARG A 531 -62.52 -29.95 -1.43
N ASP A 532 -62.65 -30.72 -0.35
CA ASP A 532 -62.38 -30.26 1.02
C ASP A 532 -60.97 -30.61 1.51
N ASP A 533 -60.19 -31.33 0.69
CA ASP A 533 -58.83 -31.78 1.00
C ASP A 533 -57.74 -30.77 0.63
N LEU A 534 -58.11 -29.59 0.11
CA LEU A 534 -57.17 -28.58 -0.38
C LEU A 534 -56.69 -27.63 0.73
N ARG A 535 -55.37 -27.48 0.83
CA ARG A 535 -54.68 -26.48 1.67
C ARG A 535 -54.53 -25.15 0.94
N ARG A 536 -54.19 -25.20 -0.35
CA ARG A 536 -53.88 -24.02 -1.17
C ARG A 536 -54.13 -24.31 -2.65
N VAL A 537 -54.58 -23.30 -3.37
CA VAL A 537 -54.66 -23.23 -4.82
C VAL A 537 -53.69 -22.15 -5.28
N PHE A 538 -52.56 -22.57 -5.84
CA PHE A 538 -51.50 -21.67 -6.28
C PHE A 538 -51.61 -21.38 -7.78
N ILE A 539 -51.70 -20.10 -8.14
CA ILE A 539 -51.90 -19.63 -9.50
C ILE A 539 -50.66 -18.86 -9.95
N ALA A 540 -49.92 -19.41 -10.90
CA ALA A 540 -48.67 -18.84 -11.40
C ALA A 540 -48.85 -18.29 -12.82
N GLY A 541 -48.62 -16.99 -13.00
CA GLY A 541 -48.65 -16.34 -14.32
C GLY A 541 -47.25 -16.27 -14.93
N HIS A 542 -47.13 -16.59 -16.21
CA HIS A 542 -45.87 -16.57 -16.98
C HIS A 542 -46.01 -15.75 -18.26
N ALA A 543 -44.91 -15.12 -18.68
CA ALA A 543 -44.78 -14.38 -19.92
C ALA A 543 -43.68 -14.99 -20.81
N ASP A 544 -43.65 -14.57 -22.08
CA ASP A 544 -42.56 -14.92 -23.00
C ASP A 544 -41.44 -13.87 -22.97
N SER A 545 -40.40 -14.07 -23.78
CA SER A 545 -39.26 -13.14 -23.86
C SER A 545 -39.47 -11.92 -24.78
N THR A 546 -40.68 -11.66 -25.26
CA THR A 546 -40.94 -10.54 -26.20
C THR A 546 -41.03 -9.20 -25.48
N GLY A 547 -41.45 -9.19 -24.21
CA GLY A 547 -41.45 -8.02 -23.33
C GLY A 547 -40.19 -7.92 -22.46
N THR A 548 -39.88 -6.72 -21.96
CA THR A 548 -38.86 -6.53 -20.93
C THR A 548 -39.39 -6.97 -19.57
N ASP A 549 -38.52 -7.24 -18.60
CA ASP A 549 -38.95 -7.63 -17.23
C ASP A 549 -39.86 -6.57 -16.60
N ALA A 550 -39.59 -5.27 -16.85
CA ALA A 550 -40.44 -4.17 -16.41
C ALA A 550 -41.89 -4.22 -16.95
N ILE A 551 -42.11 -4.92 -18.07
CA ILE A 551 -43.44 -5.13 -18.67
C ILE A 551 -44.01 -6.49 -18.26
N ASN A 552 -43.20 -7.55 -18.36
CA ASN A 552 -43.61 -8.93 -18.16
C ASN A 552 -43.95 -9.26 -16.71
N ASP A 553 -43.24 -8.68 -15.75
CA ASP A 553 -43.45 -8.92 -14.33
C ASP A 553 -44.83 -8.43 -13.87
N PRO A 554 -45.19 -7.15 -14.04
CA PRO A 554 -46.52 -6.68 -13.65
C PRO A 554 -47.63 -7.35 -14.46
N LEU A 555 -47.43 -7.61 -15.75
CA LEU A 555 -48.45 -8.25 -16.60
C LEU A 555 -48.75 -9.68 -16.17
N SER A 556 -47.72 -10.49 -15.91
CA SER A 556 -47.89 -11.87 -15.45
C SER A 556 -48.53 -11.95 -14.06
N ALA A 557 -48.20 -11.02 -13.17
CA ALA A 557 -48.82 -10.92 -11.84
C ALA A 557 -50.31 -10.54 -11.93
N GLN A 558 -50.65 -9.54 -12.74
CA GLN A 558 -52.05 -9.12 -12.95
C GLN A 558 -52.89 -10.24 -13.56
N ARG A 559 -52.33 -11.02 -14.49
CA ARG A 559 -53.02 -12.18 -15.08
C ARG A 559 -53.33 -13.25 -14.05
N ALA A 560 -52.36 -13.60 -13.21
CA ALA A 560 -52.57 -14.56 -12.14
C ALA A 560 -53.61 -14.07 -11.12
N ALA A 561 -53.55 -12.78 -10.75
CA ALA A 561 -54.51 -12.14 -9.86
C ALA A 561 -55.93 -12.15 -10.44
N ASN A 562 -56.10 -11.80 -11.72
CA ASN A 562 -57.41 -11.79 -12.37
C ASN A 562 -58.03 -13.20 -12.47
N VAL A 563 -57.22 -14.24 -12.66
CA VAL A 563 -57.69 -15.64 -12.59
C VAL A 563 -58.14 -15.98 -11.16
N ALA A 564 -57.36 -15.61 -10.14
CA ALA A 564 -57.74 -15.82 -8.74
C ALA A 564 -59.04 -15.06 -8.40
N ASP A 565 -59.17 -13.83 -8.85
CA ASP A 565 -60.35 -12.99 -8.65
C ASP A 565 -61.59 -13.59 -9.28
N TYR A 566 -61.44 -14.13 -10.50
CA TYR A 566 -62.51 -14.82 -11.17
C TYR A 566 -62.93 -16.09 -10.43
N LEU A 567 -62.00 -16.97 -10.05
CA LEU A 567 -62.29 -18.20 -9.31
C LEU A 567 -63.01 -17.90 -7.98
N ALA A 568 -62.61 -16.84 -7.29
CA ALA A 568 -63.28 -16.40 -6.07
C ALA A 568 -64.70 -15.89 -6.33
N SER A 569 -64.92 -15.17 -7.43
CA SER A 569 -66.27 -14.73 -7.83
C SER A 569 -67.22 -15.91 -8.11
N GLN A 570 -66.66 -17.05 -8.53
CA GLN A 570 -67.38 -18.31 -8.73
C GLN A 570 -67.56 -19.15 -7.44
N GLY A 571 -67.17 -18.59 -6.29
CA GLY A 571 -67.40 -19.17 -4.97
C GLY A 571 -66.26 -20.05 -4.44
N VAL A 572 -65.07 -20.04 -5.05
CA VAL A 572 -63.87 -20.60 -4.42
C VAL A 572 -63.49 -19.72 -3.22
N ARG A 573 -63.18 -20.33 -2.08
CA ARG A 573 -62.85 -19.55 -0.87
C ARG A 573 -61.54 -18.78 -1.09
N ARG A 574 -61.55 -17.48 -0.80
CA ARG A 574 -60.43 -16.56 -1.04
C ARG A 574 -59.17 -16.91 -0.26
N ASP A 575 -59.32 -17.44 0.95
CA ASP A 575 -58.24 -17.92 1.81
C ASP A 575 -57.46 -19.10 1.21
N LEU A 576 -58.05 -19.84 0.27
CA LEU A 576 -57.36 -20.92 -0.45
C LEU A 576 -56.55 -20.42 -1.64
N LEU A 577 -56.83 -19.23 -2.17
CA LEU A 577 -56.25 -18.76 -3.44
C LEU A 577 -54.99 -17.93 -3.20
N GLU A 578 -53.88 -18.36 -3.76
CA GLU A 578 -52.63 -17.60 -3.81
C GLU A 578 -52.23 -17.39 -5.27
N SER A 579 -51.89 -16.16 -5.66
CA SER A 579 -51.51 -15.85 -7.05
C SER A 579 -50.18 -15.11 -7.14
N ARG A 580 -49.37 -15.41 -8.15
CA ARG A 580 -48.05 -14.81 -8.35
C ARG A 580 -47.67 -14.72 -9.84
N GLY A 581 -46.98 -13.66 -10.22
CA GLY A 581 -46.38 -13.49 -11.55
C GLY A 581 -44.90 -13.84 -11.56
N TYR A 582 -44.46 -14.61 -12.55
CA TYR A 582 -43.06 -15.04 -12.72
C TYR A 582 -42.35 -14.35 -13.88
N GLY A 583 -43.04 -13.48 -14.64
CA GLY A 583 -42.48 -12.85 -15.83
C GLY A 583 -42.00 -13.89 -16.84
N SER A 584 -40.87 -13.60 -17.50
CA SER A 584 -40.26 -14.48 -18.51
C SER A 584 -39.29 -15.54 -17.96
N ARG A 585 -39.12 -15.58 -16.62
CA ARG A 585 -38.00 -16.25 -15.95
C ARG A 585 -38.08 -17.78 -15.92
N ASN A 586 -39.26 -18.35 -16.15
CA ASN A 586 -39.50 -19.81 -16.12
C ASN A 586 -40.08 -20.31 -17.45
N PRO A 587 -39.30 -20.33 -18.55
CA PRO A 587 -39.74 -20.84 -19.84
C PRO A 587 -39.83 -22.38 -19.81
N VAL A 588 -40.92 -22.92 -20.36
CA VAL A 588 -41.12 -24.37 -20.57
C VAL A 588 -40.81 -24.79 -22.00
N ALA A 589 -40.64 -23.82 -22.90
CA ALA A 589 -40.32 -24.03 -24.31
C ALA A 589 -39.38 -22.96 -24.85
N SER A 590 -38.82 -23.18 -26.04
CA SER A 590 -37.88 -22.24 -26.66
C SER A 590 -38.56 -20.93 -27.06
N ASN A 591 -38.08 -19.81 -26.51
CA ASN A 591 -38.54 -18.47 -26.89
C ASN A 591 -38.15 -18.04 -28.32
N ALA A 592 -37.29 -18.82 -29.01
CA ALA A 592 -36.89 -18.52 -30.38
C ALA A 592 -38.02 -18.73 -31.40
N THR A 593 -38.99 -19.62 -31.10
CA THR A 593 -40.10 -19.98 -32.01
C THR A 593 -41.41 -19.31 -31.59
N VAL A 594 -42.32 -19.08 -32.54
CA VAL A 594 -43.65 -18.50 -32.23
C VAL A 594 -44.44 -19.44 -31.31
N GLU A 595 -44.35 -20.74 -31.60
CA GLU A 595 -45.00 -21.82 -30.87
C GLU A 595 -44.47 -21.91 -29.43
N GLY A 596 -43.14 -21.88 -29.24
CA GLY A 596 -42.54 -21.91 -27.91
C GLY A 596 -42.81 -20.66 -27.09
N ARG A 597 -42.92 -19.48 -27.72
CA ARG A 597 -43.39 -18.26 -27.02
C ARG A 597 -44.84 -18.40 -26.56
N SER A 598 -45.73 -18.96 -27.38
CA SER A 598 -47.13 -19.21 -26.98
C SER A 598 -47.22 -20.19 -25.80
N GLN A 599 -46.38 -21.22 -25.77
CA GLN A 599 -46.30 -22.14 -24.62
C GLN A 599 -45.77 -21.45 -23.35
N ASN A 600 -44.85 -20.49 -23.47
CA ASN A 600 -44.34 -19.75 -22.33
C ASN A 600 -45.34 -18.73 -21.76
N ARG A 601 -46.23 -18.18 -22.59
CA ARG A 601 -47.37 -17.34 -22.16
C ARG A 601 -48.48 -18.21 -21.58
N ARG A 602 -48.42 -18.50 -20.29
CA ARG A 602 -49.36 -19.43 -19.63
C ARG A 602 -49.72 -19.01 -18.21
N VAL A 603 -50.81 -19.58 -17.70
CA VAL A 603 -51.17 -19.59 -16.29
C VAL A 603 -51.22 -21.02 -15.83
N GLU A 604 -50.45 -21.33 -14.80
CA GLU A 604 -50.41 -22.64 -14.15
C GLU A 604 -51.23 -22.58 -12.86
N VAL A 605 -52.01 -23.63 -12.59
CA VAL A 605 -52.79 -23.77 -11.36
C VAL A 605 -52.43 -25.08 -10.69
N THR A 606 -52.01 -25.01 -9.43
CA THR A 606 -51.62 -26.15 -8.61
C THR A 606 -52.55 -26.27 -7.41
N LEU A 607 -53.14 -27.45 -7.22
CA LEU A 607 -54.05 -27.78 -6.14
C LEU A 607 -53.30 -28.58 -5.07
N GLU A 608 -52.84 -27.88 -4.03
CA GLU A 608 -52.09 -28.45 -2.92
C GLU A 608 -53.03 -28.96 -1.84
N LYS A 609 -52.80 -30.19 -1.39
CA LYS A 609 -53.64 -30.86 -0.38
C LYS A 609 -53.15 -30.58 1.04
N ILE A 610 -54.01 -30.80 2.04
CA ILE A 610 -53.71 -30.61 3.47
C ILE A 610 -52.58 -31.53 3.97
N ASN A 611 -52.37 -32.67 3.30
CA ASN A 611 -51.37 -33.68 3.68
C ASN A 611 -50.16 -33.75 2.72
N GLU A 612 -49.99 -32.73 1.87
CA GLU A 612 -48.84 -32.50 0.99
C GLU A 612 -48.13 -31.19 1.38
#